data_AF-A0A377V210-F1
#
_entry.id   AF-A0A377V210-F1
#
_cell.length_a   1.000
_cell.length_b   1.000
_cell.length_c   1.000
_cell.angle_alpha   90.00
_cell.angle_beta   90.00
_cell.angle_gamma   90.00
#
_symmetry.space_group_name_H-M   'P 1'
#
loop_
_entity.id
_entity.type
_entity.pdbx_description
1 polymer ?
#
loop_
_entity_poly.entity_id
_entity_poly.type
_entity_poly.pdbx_seq_one_letter_code
_entity_poly.pdbx_strand_id
1 'polypeptide(L)' 'MMSFSAPDGRTLQWVLRSQLGSGPLALLALRGLTLPDQIFTVDAAESAQALTTGLGNSDMDEMEL' A
#
# COMPACT_ATOMS: atom_id res chain seq x y z
N MET A 1 -19.16 -23.55 5.33
CA MET A 1 -20.41 -23.45 6.10
C MET A 1 -20.34 -22.18 6.92
N MET A 2 -21.37 -21.34 6.92
CA MET A 2 -21.45 -20.16 7.78
C MET A 2 -22.46 -20.40 8.89
N SER A 3 -22.13 -19.89 10.07
CA SER A 3 -22.95 -20.03 11.27
C SER A 3 -23.31 -18.63 11.79
N PHE A 4 -24.59 -18.34 11.92
CA PHE A 4 -25.09 -17.07 12.44
C PHE A 4 -25.89 -17.31 13.72
N SER A 5 -25.70 -16.47 14.72
CA SER A 5 -26.52 -16.49 15.94
C SER A 5 -27.73 -15.61 15.72
N ALA A 6 -28.93 -16.18 15.80
CA ALA A 6 -30.17 -15.42 15.73
C ALA A 6 -30.52 -14.83 17.12
N PRO A 7 -31.33 -13.75 17.16
CA PRO A 7 -31.71 -13.10 18.43
C PRO A 7 -32.50 -14.02 19.39
N ASP A 8 -33.12 -15.07 18.86
CA ASP A 8 -33.84 -16.09 19.62
C ASP A 8 -32.91 -17.19 20.22
N GLY A 9 -31.60 -17.02 20.08
CA GLY A 9 -30.60 -17.95 20.60
C GLY A 9 -30.36 -19.17 19.72
N ARG A 10 -31.03 -19.29 18.57
CA ARG A 10 -30.83 -20.40 17.64
C ARG A 10 -29.67 -20.12 16.68
N THR A 11 -29.00 -21.19 16.26
CA THR A 11 -27.94 -21.11 15.27
C THR A 11 -28.49 -21.37 13.87
N LEU A 12 -28.25 -20.44 12.95
CA LEU A 12 -28.59 -20.57 11.53
C LEU A 12 -27.37 -21.02 10.74
N GLN A 13 -27.55 -22.04 9.91
CA GLN A 13 -26.50 -22.65 9.10
C GLN A 13 -26.73 -22.34 7.62
N TRP A 14 -25.75 -21.72 6.97
CA TRP A 14 -25.85 -21.26 5.58
C TRP A 14 -24.70 -21.79 4.71
N VAL A 15 -25.02 -22.11 3.45
CA VAL A 15 -24.03 -22.45 2.42
C VAL A 15 -23.97 -21.32 1.41
N LEU A 16 -22.83 -20.62 1.35
CA LEU A 16 -22.54 -19.68 0.29
C LEU A 16 -21.73 -20.41 -0.80
N ARG A 17 -22.17 -20.29 -2.06
CA ARG A 17 -21.44 -20.76 -3.24
C ARG A 17 -21.04 -19.58 -4.10
N SER A 18 -19.76 -19.29 -4.17
CA SER A 18 -19.20 -18.32 -5.09
C SER A 18 -18.99 -18.97 -6.46
N GLN A 19 -19.15 -18.17 -7.53
CA GLN A 19 -18.82 -18.61 -8.88
C GLN A 19 -17.30 -18.55 -9.14
N LEU A 20 -16.62 -17.57 -8.53
CA LEU A 20 -15.19 -17.34 -8.69
C LEU A 20 -14.59 -16.88 -7.35
N GLY A 21 -13.43 -17.45 -6.98
CA GLY A 21 -12.68 -17.07 -5.78
C GLY A 21 -13.55 -17.04 -4.51
N SER A 22 -13.28 -16.05 -3.65
CA SER A 22 -14.06 -15.83 -2.41
C SER A 22 -15.43 -15.18 -2.65
N GLY A 23 -15.80 -14.92 -3.91
CA GLY A 23 -17.06 -14.27 -4.28
C GLY A 23 -17.30 -12.97 -3.49
N PRO A 24 -18.52 -12.75 -2.96
CA PRO A 24 -18.84 -11.51 -2.25
C PRO A 24 -18.04 -11.33 -0.96
N LEU A 25 -17.45 -12.39 -0.40
CA LEU A 25 -16.66 -12.28 0.82
C LEU A 25 -15.32 -11.59 0.60
N ALA A 26 -14.84 -11.46 -0.64
CA ALA A 26 -13.62 -10.74 -0.95
C ALA A 26 -13.65 -9.29 -0.44
N LEU A 27 -14.85 -8.69 -0.40
CA LEU A 27 -15.04 -7.33 0.10
C LEU A 27 -14.73 -7.18 1.60
N LEU A 28 -14.75 -8.26 2.39
CA LEU A 28 -14.39 -8.19 3.81
C LEU A 28 -12.91 -7.81 4.00
N ALA A 29 -12.03 -8.11 3.05
CA ALA A 29 -10.62 -7.74 3.11
C ALA A 29 -10.41 -6.22 3.04
N LEU A 30 -11.41 -5.47 2.57
CA LEU A 30 -11.36 -4.00 2.50
C LEU A 30 -11.80 -3.33 3.81
N ARG A 31 -12.26 -4.09 4.82
CA ARG A 31 -12.63 -3.48 6.11
C ARG A 31 -11.40 -2.91 6.81
N GLY A 32 -11.44 -1.61 7.09
CA GLY A 32 -10.31 -0.91 7.71
C GLY A 32 -9.13 -0.68 6.76
N LEU A 33 -9.31 -0.88 5.45
CA LEU A 33 -8.29 -0.54 4.47
C LEU A 33 -8.13 0.98 4.43
N THR A 34 -6.92 1.45 4.68
CA THR A 34 -6.49 2.82 4.45
C THR A 34 -5.47 2.84 3.33
N LEU A 35 -5.64 3.76 2.38
CA LEU A 35 -4.64 3.98 1.36
C LEU A 35 -3.41 4.65 1.99
N PRO A 36 -2.20 4.29 1.55
CA PRO A 36 -1.00 4.99 2.00
C PRO A 36 -1.03 6.44 1.53
N ASP A 37 -0.55 7.35 2.37
CA ASP A 37 -0.50 8.79 2.04
C ASP A 37 0.49 9.09 0.90
N GLN A 38 1.50 8.24 0.71
CA GLN A 38 2.52 8.37 -0.32
C GLN A 38 2.94 7.01 -0.88
N ILE A 39 3.29 6.98 -2.17
CA ILE A 39 3.75 5.77 -2.86
C ILE A 39 5.27 5.57 -2.71
N PHE A 40 6.02 6.67 -2.65
CA PHE A 40 7.47 6.67 -2.48
C PHE A 40 7.84 7.48 -1.24
N THR A 41 8.77 6.97 -0.44
CA THR A 41 9.40 7.73 0.63
C THR A 41 10.67 8.37 0.09
N VAL A 42 10.78 9.69 0.22
CA VAL A 42 12.01 10.40 -0.13
C VAL A 42 12.82 10.56 1.15
N ASP A 43 13.97 9.91 1.24
CA ASP A 43 14.91 10.21 2.31
C ASP A 43 15.50 11.60 2.03
N ALA A 44 15.18 12.57 2.90
CA ALA A 44 15.61 13.95 2.74
C ALA A 44 17.13 14.09 2.79
N ALA A 45 17.82 13.20 3.52
CA ALA A 45 19.28 13.18 3.57
C ALA A 45 19.83 12.69 2.23
N GLU A 46 19.32 11.59 1.66
CA GLU A 46 19.78 11.12 0.34
C GLU A 46 19.46 12.11 -0.79
N SER A 47 18.33 12.80 -0.72
CA SER A 47 17.95 13.82 -1.69
C SER A 47 18.86 15.05 -1.60
N ALA A 48 19.17 15.50 -0.39
CA ALA A 48 20.14 16.58 -0.18
C ALA A 48 21.54 16.20 -0.68
N GLN A 49 21.96 14.93 -0.47
CA GLN A 49 23.22 14.40 -1.00
C GLN A 49 23.23 14.38 -2.54
N ALA A 50 22.11 14.02 -3.19
CA ALA A 50 22.00 14.04 -4.64
C ALA A 50 22.06 15.47 -5.22
N LEU A 51 21.40 16.45 -4.58
CA LEU A 51 21.50 17.86 -4.98
C LEU A 51 22.91 18.43 -4.79
N THR A 52 23.59 18.14 -3.68
CA THR A 52 24.96 18.64 -3.45
C THR A 52 25.99 17.95 -4.34
N THR A 53 25.79 16.68 -4.69
CA THR A 53 26.71 15.95 -5.59
C THR A 53 26.56 16.43 -7.04
N GLY A 54 25.36 16.81 -7.47
CA GLY A 54 25.12 17.40 -8.79
C GLY A 54 25.66 18.82 -8.96
N LEU A 55 25.84 19.58 -7.88
CA LEU A 55 26.39 20.94 -7.88
C LEU A 55 27.94 20.98 -7.84
N GLY A 56 28.60 19.83 -7.59
CA GLY A 56 30.05 19.74 -7.39
C GLY A 56 30.88 19.35 -8.62
N ASN A 57 30.26 19.14 -9.79
CA ASN A 57 30.97 18.65 -10.99
C ASN A 57 31.10 19.68 -12.12
N SER A 58 30.99 20.96 -11.81
CA SER A 58 31.32 22.06 -12.73
C SER A 58 32.42 22.93 -12.12
N ASP A 59 33.58 22.31 -11.85
CA ASP A 59 34.82 23.04 -11.63
C ASP A 59 35.64 22.94 -12.93
N MET A 60 35.31 23.87 -13.82
CA MET A 60 36.19 24.60 -14.73
C MET A 60 37.62 24.06 -14.92
N ASP A 61 37.80 23.01 -15.75
CA ASP A 61 39.06 22.81 -16.50
C ASP A 61 39.09 23.82 -17.66
N GLU A 62 39.18 25.11 -17.33
CA GLU A 62 39.41 26.19 -18.28
C GLU A 62 40.64 26.99 -17.82
N MET A 63 41.67 26.97 -18.68
CA MET A 63 42.94 27.71 -18.65
C MET A 63 44.14 27.04 -17.96
N GLU A 64 44.97 26.35 -18.76
CA GLU A 64 46.32 26.88 -19.00
C GLU A 64 46.82 26.53 -20.41
N LEU A 65 47.42 27.54 -21.05
CA LEU A 65 48.07 27.52 -22.36
C LEU A 65 49.42 26.80 -22.32
#